data_AF-A0AB36T413-F1
#
_entry.id   AF-A0AB36T413-F1
#
_cell.length_a   1.000
_cell.length_b   1.000
_cell.length_c   1.000
_cell.angle_alpha   90.00
_cell.angle_beta   90.00
_cell.angle_gamma   90.00
#
_symmetry.space_group_name_H-M   'P 1'
#
loop_
_entity.id
_entity.type
_entity.pdbx_description
1 polymer ?
#
loop_
_entity_poly.entity_id
_entity_poly.type
_entity_poly.pdbx_seq_one_letter_code
_entity_poly.pdbx_strand_id
1 'polypeptide(L)'
;MGKGKILCVSVLSLVLLCSCQSNTEEPKSEGSKVMDVVNNTVNKKSFISAAIWDENTRRLDIEIADTEDSSKVKKEISNRLKNQGIKPYTINIKERDMKVVEKEKIWNKVTGSISENIFTKNEYKGSEIHQMNIEVEQPYVLTINTKISSADPGAKEFGKKLEKEITDSFKTKEVSKWIGGDSYTIEIYSNDKQRINL
;
A
#
# COMPACT_ATOMS: atom_id res chain seq x y z
N MET A 1 -26.03 84.55 -30.47
CA MET A 1 -27.34 83.88 -30.42
C MET A 1 -27.20 82.51 -31.08
N GLY A 2 -27.73 81.45 -30.46
CA GLY A 2 -27.78 80.11 -31.06
C GLY A 2 -27.29 79.01 -30.11
N LYS A 3 -28.18 78.57 -29.22
CA LYS A 3 -28.02 77.39 -28.36
C LYS A 3 -28.03 76.11 -29.21
N GLY A 4 -27.24 75.12 -28.84
CA GLY A 4 -27.37 73.75 -29.35
C GLY A 4 -26.95 72.74 -28.28
N LYS A 5 -27.92 72.17 -27.58
CA LYS A 5 -27.72 71.02 -26.67
C LYS A 5 -27.50 69.77 -27.52
N ILE A 6 -26.43 69.02 -27.27
CA ILE A 6 -26.31 67.64 -27.75
C ILE A 6 -26.25 66.72 -26.52
N LEU A 7 -27.35 66.00 -26.36
CA LEU A 7 -27.54 64.89 -25.45
C LEU A 7 -26.79 63.69 -26.05
N CYS A 8 -25.69 63.25 -25.45
CA CYS A 8 -25.07 61.97 -25.79
C CYS A 8 -25.38 60.98 -24.66
N VAL A 9 -26.36 60.13 -24.95
CA VAL A 9 -26.74 58.95 -24.18
C VAL A 9 -25.57 57.98 -24.22
N SER A 10 -24.88 57.81 -23.09
CA SER A 10 -23.84 56.80 -22.95
C SER A 10 -24.52 55.43 -22.80
N VAL A 11 -24.44 54.63 -23.87
CA VAL A 11 -24.94 53.26 -23.93
C VAL A 11 -23.93 52.33 -23.24
N LEU A 12 -24.47 51.49 -22.37
CA LEU A 12 -23.77 50.45 -21.63
C LEU A 12 -22.81 49.62 -22.51
N SER A 13 -21.57 49.49 -22.05
CA SER A 13 -20.73 48.33 -22.40
C SER A 13 -20.82 47.33 -21.25
N LEU A 14 -21.73 46.35 -21.37
CA LEU A 14 -21.66 45.11 -20.59
C LEU A 14 -20.36 44.41 -20.98
N VAL A 15 -19.37 44.44 -20.10
CA VAL A 15 -18.24 43.51 -20.18
C VAL A 15 -18.77 42.15 -19.72
N LEU A 16 -19.18 41.32 -20.68
CA LEU A 16 -19.34 39.89 -20.47
C LEU A 16 -17.98 39.33 -20.10
N LEU A 17 -17.71 39.18 -18.80
CA LEU A 17 -16.67 38.28 -18.30
C LEU A 17 -17.12 36.87 -18.65
N CYS A 18 -16.79 36.44 -19.86
CA CYS A 18 -16.87 35.05 -20.27
C CYS A 18 -15.78 34.31 -19.49
N SER A 19 -16.10 33.89 -18.27
CA SER A 19 -15.33 32.87 -17.56
C SER A 19 -15.57 31.55 -18.28
N CYS A 20 -14.93 31.37 -19.44
CA CYS A 20 -14.66 30.04 -19.96
C CYS A 20 -13.77 29.35 -18.91
N GLN A 21 -14.38 28.62 -17.98
CA GLN A 21 -13.70 27.50 -17.35
C GLN A 21 -13.37 26.53 -18.48
N SER A 22 -12.23 26.72 -19.12
CA SER A 22 -11.61 25.65 -19.86
C SER A 22 -11.32 24.56 -18.83
N ASN A 23 -12.15 23.52 -18.84
CA ASN A 23 -11.83 22.23 -18.25
C ASN A 23 -10.66 21.63 -19.05
N THR A 24 -9.52 22.31 -19.03
CA THR A 24 -8.25 21.75 -19.47
C THR A 24 -7.78 20.88 -18.32
N GLU A 25 -8.11 19.59 -18.39
CA GLU A 25 -7.43 18.60 -17.56
C GLU A 25 -5.93 18.85 -17.69
N GLU A 26 -5.25 19.06 -16.56
CA GLU A 26 -3.81 19.24 -16.56
C GLU A 26 -3.15 18.05 -17.29
N PRO A 27 -2.11 18.30 -18.11
CA PRO A 27 -1.46 17.23 -18.83
C PRO A 27 -0.90 16.21 -17.83
N LYS A 28 -1.35 14.95 -17.93
CA LYS A 28 -0.88 13.86 -17.07
C LYS A 28 0.64 13.81 -17.01
N SER A 29 1.19 13.64 -15.80
CA SER A 29 2.62 13.39 -15.60
C SER A 29 3.07 12.14 -16.37
N GLU A 30 4.36 12.08 -16.70
CA GLU A 30 4.90 10.89 -17.38
C GLU A 30 4.67 9.62 -16.54
N GLY A 31 4.93 9.68 -15.24
CA GLY A 31 4.68 8.56 -14.32
C GLY A 31 3.21 8.10 -14.35
N SER A 32 2.26 9.04 -14.40
CA SER A 32 0.83 8.69 -14.54
C SER A 32 0.54 7.96 -15.86
N LYS A 33 1.11 8.42 -16.98
CA LYS A 33 0.97 7.72 -18.28
C LYS A 33 1.58 6.33 -18.24
N VAL A 34 2.73 6.17 -17.57
CA VAL A 34 3.36 4.86 -17.38
C VAL A 34 2.46 3.93 -16.59
N MET A 35 1.86 4.40 -15.49
CA MET A 35 0.91 3.61 -14.70
C MET A 35 -0.36 3.27 -15.47
N ASP A 36 -0.87 4.17 -16.31
CA ASP A 36 -1.99 3.88 -17.21
C ASP A 36 -1.64 2.74 -18.18
N VAL A 37 -0.42 2.75 -18.73
CA VAL A 37 0.03 1.66 -19.62
C VAL A 37 0.10 0.34 -18.86
N VAL A 38 0.65 0.32 -17.64
CA VAL A 38 0.70 -0.91 -16.80
C VAL A 38 -0.72 -1.41 -16.53
N ASN A 39 -1.62 -0.57 -16.02
CA ASN A 39 -3.00 -0.92 -15.67
C ASN A 39 -3.82 -1.43 -16.86
N ASN A 40 -3.53 -0.95 -18.07
CA ASN A 40 -4.20 -1.38 -19.31
C ASN A 40 -3.53 -2.57 -20.00
N THR A 41 -2.38 -3.04 -19.50
CA THR A 41 -1.62 -4.15 -20.08
C THR A 41 -1.69 -5.39 -19.20
N VAL A 42 -1.55 -5.23 -17.89
CA VAL A 42 -1.59 -6.34 -16.95
C VAL A 42 -3.03 -6.75 -16.69
N ASN A 43 -3.30 -8.05 -16.69
CA ASN A 43 -4.60 -8.58 -16.29
C ASN A 43 -4.92 -8.15 -14.85
N LYS A 44 -6.09 -7.55 -14.63
CA LYS A 44 -6.52 -7.06 -13.31
C LYS A 44 -6.52 -8.12 -12.22
N LYS A 45 -6.79 -9.38 -12.56
CA LYS A 45 -6.78 -10.50 -11.58
C LYS A 45 -5.35 -10.92 -11.20
N SER A 46 -4.41 -10.68 -12.09
CA SER A 46 -3.01 -11.05 -11.94
C SER A 46 -2.16 -9.88 -11.42
N PHE A 47 -2.68 -8.65 -11.44
CA PHE A 47 -1.96 -7.46 -10.99
C PHE A 47 -1.86 -7.42 -9.47
N ILE A 48 -0.63 -7.33 -8.94
CA ILE A 48 -0.37 -7.23 -7.50
C ILE A 48 0.05 -5.82 -7.12
N SER A 49 1.13 -5.31 -7.75
CA SER A 49 1.65 -3.98 -7.47
C SER A 49 2.47 -3.43 -8.64
N ALA A 50 2.62 -2.12 -8.69
CA ALA A 50 3.58 -1.45 -9.56
C ALA A 50 4.11 -0.19 -8.88
N ALA A 51 5.39 0.09 -9.05
CA ALA A 51 6.03 1.27 -8.48
C ALA A 51 7.11 1.83 -9.43
N ILE A 52 7.17 3.15 -9.51
CA ILE A 52 8.32 3.87 -10.04
C ILE A 52 9.14 4.32 -8.83
N TRP A 53 10.30 3.70 -8.62
CA TRP A 53 11.14 3.97 -7.45
C TRP A 53 11.86 5.30 -7.52
N ASP A 54 12.28 5.68 -8.72
CA ASP A 54 12.93 6.95 -8.99
C ASP A 54 12.70 7.34 -10.45
N GLU A 55 12.11 8.51 -10.66
CA GLU A 55 11.79 9.04 -11.98
C GLU A 55 13.06 9.35 -12.78
N ASN A 56 14.20 9.59 -12.13
CA ASN A 56 15.47 9.87 -12.80
C ASN A 56 16.08 8.58 -13.39
N THR A 57 16.06 7.48 -12.62
CA THR A 57 16.53 6.17 -13.09
C THR A 57 15.52 5.44 -13.97
N ARG A 58 14.26 5.92 -14.03
CA ARG A 58 13.19 5.39 -14.88
C ARG A 58 13.06 3.88 -14.69
N ARG A 59 13.07 3.47 -13.43
CA ARG A 59 12.92 2.08 -13.01
C ARG A 59 11.47 1.81 -12.64
N LEU A 60 10.87 0.85 -13.32
CA LEU A 60 9.51 0.38 -13.09
C LEU A 60 9.57 -1.06 -12.56
N ASP A 61 9.20 -1.24 -11.30
CA ASP A 61 9.07 -2.57 -10.70
C ASP A 61 7.58 -2.95 -10.66
N ILE A 62 7.26 -4.17 -11.09
CA ILE A 62 5.89 -4.70 -11.16
C ILE A 62 5.88 -6.07 -10.49
N GLU A 63 4.86 -6.34 -9.69
CA GLU A 63 4.55 -7.69 -9.22
C GLU A 63 3.26 -8.18 -9.91
N ILE A 64 3.32 -9.40 -10.46
CA ILE A 64 2.17 -10.07 -11.09
C ILE A 64 2.07 -11.53 -10.63
N ALA A 65 0.91 -12.15 -10.85
CA ALA A 65 0.72 -13.57 -10.63
C ALA A 65 1.66 -14.41 -11.51
N ASP A 66 2.18 -15.51 -10.95
CA ASP A 66 3.01 -16.50 -11.63
C ASP A 66 2.31 -17.27 -12.78
N THR A 67 1.00 -17.06 -12.94
CA THR A 67 0.23 -17.57 -14.08
C THR A 67 0.38 -16.72 -15.36
N GLU A 68 0.96 -15.52 -15.26
CA GLU A 68 1.18 -14.63 -16.40
C GLU A 68 2.57 -14.82 -17.01
N ASP A 69 2.71 -14.60 -18.32
CA ASP A 69 4.01 -14.54 -18.99
C ASP A 69 4.64 -13.15 -18.79
N SER A 70 5.53 -13.01 -17.81
CA SER A 70 6.21 -11.73 -17.52
C SER A 70 6.99 -11.18 -18.71
N SER A 71 7.56 -12.04 -19.57
CA SER A 71 8.32 -11.60 -20.75
C SER A 71 7.40 -10.95 -21.78
N LYS A 72 6.22 -11.54 -22.01
CA LYS A 72 5.18 -10.97 -22.87
C LYS A 72 4.64 -9.66 -22.30
N VAL A 73 4.33 -9.61 -21.02
CA VAL A 73 3.85 -8.39 -20.34
C VAL A 73 4.87 -7.25 -20.46
N LYS A 74 6.15 -7.54 -20.15
CA LYS A 74 7.24 -6.57 -20.24
C LYS A 74 7.40 -6.01 -21.67
N LYS A 75 7.34 -6.88 -22.68
CA LYS A 75 7.43 -6.48 -24.09
C LYS A 75 6.26 -5.59 -24.51
N GLU A 76 5.04 -5.93 -24.11
CA GLU A 76 3.83 -5.16 -24.42
C GLU A 76 3.88 -3.76 -23.78
N ILE A 77 4.25 -3.66 -22.50
CA ILE A 77 4.42 -2.37 -21.81
C ILE A 77 5.48 -1.53 -22.53
N SER A 78 6.65 -2.10 -22.83
CA SER A 78 7.74 -1.39 -23.52
C SER A 78 7.30 -0.84 -24.88
N ASN A 79 6.56 -1.63 -25.65
CA ASN A 79 6.03 -1.22 -26.96
C ASN A 79 5.01 -0.09 -26.83
N ARG A 80 4.07 -0.19 -25.88
CA ARG A 80 3.05 0.84 -25.66
C ARG A 80 3.65 2.16 -25.19
N LEU A 81 4.62 2.13 -24.28
CA LEU A 81 5.34 3.34 -23.85
C LEU A 81 6.05 4.00 -25.04
N LYS A 82 6.75 3.21 -25.86
CA LYS A 82 7.43 3.70 -27.08
C LYS A 82 6.44 4.35 -28.06
N ASN A 83 5.28 3.72 -28.30
CA ASN A 83 4.25 4.25 -29.20
C ASN A 83 3.65 5.57 -28.70
N GLN A 84 3.69 5.83 -27.40
CA GLN A 84 3.29 7.11 -26.79
C GLN A 84 4.43 8.14 -26.75
N GLY A 85 5.60 7.85 -27.33
CA GLY A 85 6.76 8.74 -27.31
C GLY A 85 7.43 8.86 -25.93
N ILE A 86 7.08 7.99 -24.98
CA ILE A 86 7.69 7.96 -23.65
C ILE A 86 9.05 7.27 -23.76
N LYS A 87 10.10 7.87 -23.17
CA LYS A 87 11.43 7.24 -23.21
C LYS A 87 11.40 5.86 -22.52
N PRO A 88 12.32 4.94 -22.83
CA PRO A 88 12.32 3.59 -22.25
C PRO A 88 12.48 3.57 -20.72
N TYR A 89 11.73 2.69 -20.06
CA TYR A 89 11.92 2.36 -18.65
C TYR A 89 12.71 1.05 -18.51
N THR A 90 13.51 0.94 -17.46
CA THR A 90 14.03 -0.35 -17.01
C THR A 90 12.91 -1.06 -16.26
N ILE A 91 12.28 -2.04 -16.92
CA ILE A 91 11.14 -2.77 -16.36
C ILE A 91 11.64 -4.07 -15.70
N ASN A 92 11.37 -4.20 -14.41
CA ASN A 92 11.53 -5.44 -13.65
C ASN A 92 10.15 -5.99 -13.30
N ILE A 93 9.94 -7.28 -13.56
CA ILE A 93 8.69 -7.96 -13.24
C ILE A 93 9.02 -9.15 -12.36
N LYS A 94 8.40 -9.20 -11.18
CA LYS A 94 8.47 -10.33 -10.26
C LYS A 94 7.14 -11.08 -10.28
N GLU A 95 7.21 -12.36 -10.61
CA GLU A 95 6.08 -13.29 -10.53
C GLU A 95 5.92 -13.78 -9.09
N ARG A 96 4.66 -13.95 -8.64
CA ARG A 96 4.31 -14.37 -7.27
C ARG A 96 3.15 -15.35 -7.28
N ASP A 97 3.18 -16.33 -6.40
CA ASP A 97 2.02 -17.18 -6.10
C ASP A 97 0.92 -16.33 -5.43
N MET A 98 -0.26 -16.29 -6.05
CA MET A 98 -1.40 -15.51 -5.55
C MET A 98 -1.93 -16.00 -4.21
N LYS A 99 -1.79 -17.28 -3.88
CA LYS A 99 -2.17 -17.81 -2.56
C LYS A 99 -1.29 -17.20 -1.45
N VAL A 100 0.02 -17.07 -1.71
CA VAL A 100 0.94 -16.39 -0.80
C VAL A 100 0.53 -14.93 -0.63
N VAL A 101 0.26 -14.23 -1.73
CA VAL A 101 -0.12 -12.80 -1.72
C VAL A 101 -1.44 -12.57 -0.98
N GLU A 102 -2.43 -13.45 -1.13
CA GLU A 102 -3.70 -13.38 -0.40
C GLU A 102 -3.49 -13.55 1.12
N LYS A 103 -2.67 -14.53 1.51
CA LYS A 103 -2.31 -14.75 2.92
C LYS A 103 -1.51 -13.57 3.48
N GLU A 104 -0.57 -13.00 2.73
CA GLU A 104 0.14 -11.76 3.09
C GLU A 104 -0.83 -10.60 3.31
N LYS A 105 -1.80 -10.39 2.41
CA LYS A 105 -2.80 -9.32 2.54
C LYS A 105 -3.66 -9.47 3.80
N ILE A 106 -4.03 -10.69 4.15
CA ILE A 106 -4.77 -10.97 5.40
C ILE A 106 -3.91 -10.61 6.60
N TRP A 107 -2.72 -11.18 6.69
CA TRP A 107 -1.87 -11.01 7.86
C TRP A 107 -1.32 -9.59 8.01
N ASN A 108 -1.09 -8.85 6.91
CA ASN A 108 -0.73 -7.43 6.97
C ASN A 108 -1.83 -6.56 7.62
N LYS A 109 -3.11 -6.89 7.42
CA LYS A 109 -4.21 -6.19 8.11
C LYS A 109 -4.23 -6.53 9.60
N VAL A 110 -4.04 -7.80 9.92
CA VAL A 110 -4.02 -8.29 11.31
C VAL A 110 -2.86 -7.63 12.08
N THR A 111 -1.65 -7.64 11.52
CA THR A 111 -0.45 -7.05 12.14
C THR A 111 -0.51 -5.52 12.21
N GLY A 112 -1.14 -4.87 11.22
CA GLY A 112 -1.47 -3.44 11.27
C GLY A 112 -2.36 -3.11 12.48
N SER A 113 -3.42 -3.89 12.68
CA SER A 113 -4.32 -3.72 13.83
C SER A 113 -3.63 -3.90 15.18
N ILE A 114 -2.72 -4.87 15.31
CA ILE A 114 -1.88 -5.03 16.52
C ILE A 114 -1.04 -3.78 16.75
N SER A 115 -0.39 -3.28 15.70
CA SER A 115 0.50 -2.12 15.79
C SER A 115 -0.26 -0.86 16.24
N GLU A 116 -1.47 -0.65 15.72
CA GLU A 116 -2.30 0.52 16.02
C GLU A 116 -2.95 0.46 17.41
N ASN A 117 -3.40 -0.73 17.85
CA ASN A 117 -4.27 -0.87 19.02
C ASN A 117 -3.57 -1.44 20.26
N ILE A 118 -2.48 -2.20 20.08
CA ILE A 118 -1.78 -2.88 21.18
C ILE A 118 -0.43 -2.23 21.43
N PHE A 119 0.40 -2.05 20.40
CA PHE A 119 1.78 -1.54 20.58
C PHE A 119 1.85 -0.05 20.92
N THR A 120 0.74 0.68 20.76
CA THR A 120 0.60 2.08 21.22
C THR A 120 0.47 2.19 22.74
N LYS A 121 0.16 1.11 23.45
CA LYS A 121 0.12 1.08 24.92
C LYS A 121 1.53 1.20 25.47
N ASN A 122 1.71 2.04 26.50
CA ASN A 122 3.02 2.31 27.10
C ASN A 122 3.77 1.05 27.53
N GLU A 123 3.05 0.03 28.01
CA GLU A 123 3.65 -1.24 28.44
C GLU A 123 4.26 -2.05 27.28
N TYR A 124 3.72 -1.97 26.07
CA TYR A 124 4.22 -2.71 24.91
C TYR A 124 5.05 -1.85 23.95
N LYS A 125 5.34 -0.60 24.33
CA LYS A 125 6.04 0.35 23.49
C LYS A 125 7.41 -0.18 23.06
N GLY A 126 7.68 -0.12 21.77
CA GLY A 126 8.92 -0.65 21.18
C GLY A 126 8.89 -2.16 20.91
N SER A 127 7.75 -2.82 21.10
CA SER A 127 7.53 -4.14 20.52
C SER A 127 7.39 -4.02 19.00
N GLU A 128 7.91 -5.00 18.29
CA GLU A 128 8.02 -4.99 16.83
C GLU A 128 7.58 -6.36 16.31
N ILE A 129 6.74 -6.37 15.28
CA ILE A 129 6.38 -7.60 14.57
C ILE A 129 7.53 -7.94 13.62
N HIS A 130 8.05 -9.15 13.73
CA HIS A 130 9.02 -9.68 12.79
C HIS A 130 8.29 -10.51 11.74
N GLN A 131 8.23 -10.00 10.52
CA GLN A 131 7.57 -10.70 9.42
C GLN A 131 8.50 -11.77 8.86
N MET A 132 8.08 -13.03 8.93
CA MET A 132 8.74 -14.16 8.30
C MET A 132 8.13 -14.46 6.93
N ASN A 133 8.81 -15.28 6.14
CA ASN A 133 8.28 -15.78 4.87
C ASN A 133 6.95 -16.51 5.11
N ILE A 134 5.95 -16.22 4.27
CA ILE A 134 4.65 -16.87 4.35
C ILE A 134 4.67 -18.16 3.53
N GLU A 135 4.39 -19.26 4.20
CA GLU A 135 4.12 -20.56 3.58
C GLU A 135 2.60 -20.79 3.57
N VAL A 136 2.05 -21.17 2.40
CA VAL A 136 0.59 -21.29 2.21
C VAL A 136 0.01 -22.37 3.12
N GLU A 137 0.64 -23.53 3.18
CA GLU A 137 0.11 -24.73 3.86
C GLU A 137 0.45 -24.80 5.36
N GLN A 138 1.33 -23.92 5.87
CA GLN A 138 1.72 -23.91 7.28
C GLN A 138 0.92 -22.88 8.09
N PRO A 139 0.73 -23.09 9.40
CA PRO A 139 0.21 -22.05 10.27
C PRO A 139 1.04 -20.78 10.18
N TYR A 140 0.39 -19.62 10.21
CA TYR A 140 1.09 -18.34 10.27
C TYR A 140 1.78 -18.19 11.63
N VAL A 141 3.08 -17.87 11.62
CA VAL A 141 3.84 -17.62 12.85
C VAL A 141 3.94 -16.11 13.07
N LEU A 142 3.13 -15.60 13.99
CA LEU A 142 3.24 -14.20 14.42
C LEU A 142 4.39 -14.07 15.42
N THR A 143 5.53 -13.59 14.92
CA THR A 143 6.71 -13.34 15.75
C THR A 143 6.74 -11.89 16.22
N ILE A 144 6.89 -11.70 17.53
CA ILE A 144 6.98 -10.37 18.15
C ILE A 144 8.25 -10.28 18.97
N ASN A 145 9.07 -9.28 18.69
CA ASN A 145 10.22 -8.92 19.51
C ASN A 145 9.86 -7.79 20.45
N THR A 146 10.30 -7.87 21.70
CA THR A 146 9.98 -6.92 22.75
C THR A 146 11.25 -6.26 23.29
N LYS A 147 11.11 -5.21 24.11
CA LYS A 147 12.27 -4.54 24.73
C LYS A 147 12.65 -5.11 26.11
N ILE A 148 11.81 -5.95 26.71
CA ILE A 148 12.09 -6.58 28.01
C ILE A 148 13.23 -7.59 27.88
N SER A 149 14.10 -7.66 28.88
CA SER A 149 15.14 -8.70 28.96
C SER A 149 14.54 -10.00 29.46
N SER A 150 15.01 -11.14 28.97
CA SER A 150 14.60 -12.44 29.50
C SER A 150 14.98 -12.66 30.96
N ALA A 151 15.97 -11.92 31.47
CA ALA A 151 16.40 -11.96 32.87
C ALA A 151 15.46 -11.18 33.81
N ASP A 152 14.53 -10.38 33.28
CA ASP A 152 13.53 -9.70 34.09
C ASP A 152 12.59 -10.75 34.73
N PRO A 153 12.40 -10.73 36.06
CA PRO A 153 11.51 -11.68 36.74
C PRO A 153 10.06 -11.67 36.20
N GLY A 154 9.61 -10.53 35.67
CA GLY A 154 8.28 -10.33 35.06
C GLY A 154 8.21 -10.68 33.57
N ALA A 155 9.31 -11.08 32.92
CA ALA A 155 9.34 -11.31 31.47
C ALA A 155 8.30 -12.34 30.99
N LYS A 156 8.11 -13.42 31.76
CA LYS A 156 7.12 -14.46 31.41
C LYS A 156 5.68 -13.98 31.55
N GLU A 157 5.39 -13.23 32.61
CA GLU A 157 4.08 -12.66 32.83
C GLU A 157 3.75 -11.62 31.76
N PHE A 158 4.73 -10.78 31.42
CA PHE A 158 4.65 -9.83 30.31
C PHE A 158 4.32 -10.52 28.98
N GLY A 159 5.06 -11.58 28.62
CA GLY A 159 4.82 -12.37 27.41
C GLY A 159 3.41 -12.95 27.36
N LYS A 160 2.95 -13.57 28.46
CA LYS A 160 1.59 -14.15 28.55
C LYS A 160 0.50 -13.10 28.48
N LYS A 161 0.72 -11.94 29.09
CA LYS A 161 -0.23 -10.81 29.03
C LYS A 161 -0.36 -10.29 27.60
N LEU A 162 0.76 -10.07 26.91
CA LEU A 162 0.77 -9.61 25.52
C LEU A 162 0.11 -10.64 24.58
N GLU A 163 0.44 -11.93 24.71
CA GLU A 163 -0.20 -13.00 23.94
C GLU A 163 -1.71 -13.02 24.15
N LYS A 164 -2.16 -12.88 25.40
CA LYS A 164 -3.59 -12.84 25.73
C LYS A 164 -4.28 -11.65 25.06
N GLU A 165 -3.70 -10.46 25.11
CA GLU A 165 -4.29 -9.27 24.50
C GLU A 165 -4.36 -9.38 22.97
N ILE A 166 -3.34 -9.94 22.32
CA ILE A 166 -3.37 -10.22 20.88
C ILE A 166 -4.46 -11.23 20.57
N THR A 167 -4.49 -12.34 21.30
CA THR A 167 -5.49 -13.40 21.12
C THR A 167 -6.91 -12.89 21.32
N ASP A 168 -7.13 -11.99 22.29
CA ASP A 168 -8.44 -11.37 22.51
C ASP A 168 -8.80 -10.40 21.38
N SER A 169 -7.82 -9.66 20.83
CA SER A 169 -8.07 -8.83 19.65
C SER A 169 -8.47 -9.66 18.43
N PHE A 170 -7.91 -10.86 18.27
CA PHE A 170 -8.24 -11.78 17.17
C PHE A 170 -9.67 -12.34 17.25
N LYS A 171 -10.26 -12.36 18.44
CA LYS A 171 -11.66 -12.78 18.67
C LYS A 171 -12.67 -11.68 18.34
N THR A 172 -12.23 -10.44 18.13
CA THR A 172 -13.14 -9.37 17.71
C THR A 172 -13.75 -9.70 16.34
N LYS A 173 -15.02 -9.34 16.13
CA LYS A 173 -15.76 -9.65 14.90
C LYS A 173 -15.03 -9.20 13.63
N GLU A 174 -14.32 -8.08 13.70
CA GLU A 174 -13.56 -7.52 12.58
C GLU A 174 -12.32 -8.35 12.26
N VAL A 175 -11.44 -8.57 13.24
CA VAL A 175 -10.19 -9.29 13.04
C VAL A 175 -10.43 -10.77 12.75
N SER A 176 -11.41 -11.38 13.43
CA SER A 176 -11.78 -12.79 13.18
C SER A 176 -12.26 -13.01 11.75
N LYS A 177 -12.96 -12.02 11.17
CA LYS A 177 -13.40 -12.06 9.77
C LYS A 177 -12.21 -11.98 8.80
N TRP A 178 -11.16 -11.22 9.13
CA TRP A 178 -9.95 -11.17 8.31
C TRP A 178 -9.19 -12.49 8.35
N ILE A 179 -8.99 -13.06 9.54
CA ILE A 179 -8.25 -14.33 9.71
C ILE A 179 -8.98 -15.47 8.99
N GLY A 180 -10.32 -15.46 8.96
CA GLY A 180 -11.10 -16.38 8.12
C GLY A 180 -10.93 -17.86 8.47
N GLY A 181 -10.43 -18.16 9.68
CA GLY A 181 -10.12 -19.52 10.13
C GLY A 181 -8.71 -20.01 9.80
N ASP A 182 -7.84 -19.16 9.24
CA ASP A 182 -6.42 -19.50 9.05
C ASP A 182 -5.76 -19.83 10.39
N SER A 183 -4.92 -20.86 10.39
CA SER A 183 -4.24 -21.33 11.60
C SER A 183 -3.03 -20.44 11.90
N TYR A 184 -2.75 -20.22 13.18
CA TYR A 184 -1.64 -19.37 13.59
C TYR A 184 -1.04 -19.77 14.93
N THR A 185 0.18 -19.30 15.17
CA THR A 185 0.88 -19.35 16.44
C THR A 185 1.43 -17.96 16.78
N ILE A 186 1.52 -17.65 18.07
CA ILE A 186 2.09 -16.38 18.56
C ILE A 186 3.36 -16.70 19.32
N GLU A 187 4.47 -16.12 18.88
CA GLU A 187 5.77 -16.28 19.50
C GLU A 187 6.30 -14.91 19.93
N ILE A 188 6.51 -14.75 21.23
CA ILE A 188 6.95 -13.47 21.81
C ILE A 188 8.35 -13.67 22.36
N TYR A 189 9.27 -12.86 21.87
CA TYR A 189 10.68 -12.90 22.22
C TYR A 189 11.07 -11.64 23.00
N SER A 190 11.94 -11.82 23.98
CA SER A 190 12.66 -10.76 24.68
C SER A 190 13.68 -10.06 23.76
N ASN A 191 14.30 -8.99 24.25
CA ASN A 191 15.33 -8.26 23.52
C ASN A 191 16.60 -9.10 23.24
N ASP A 192 16.85 -10.13 24.04
CA ASP A 192 17.93 -11.11 23.93
C ASP A 192 17.48 -12.41 23.24
N LYS A 193 16.37 -12.34 22.47
CA LYS A 193 15.86 -13.40 21.59
C LYS A 193 15.48 -14.69 22.31
N GLN A 194 15.14 -14.63 23.59
CA GLN A 194 14.57 -15.75 24.31
C GLN A 194 13.05 -15.68 24.23
N ARG A 195 12.39 -16.81 24.00
CA ARG A 195 10.92 -16.85 24.00
C ARG A 195 10.40 -16.68 25.42
N ILE A 196 9.50 -15.74 25.62
CA ILE A 196 9.00 -15.34 26.94
C ILE A 196 7.52 -15.67 27.17
N ASN A 197 6.76 -16.12 26.17
CA ASN A 197 5.37 -16.57 26.33
C ASN A 197 5.21 -18.09 26.51
N LEU A 198 6.21 -18.75 27.14
CA LEU A 198 6.17 -20.19 27.47
C LEU A 198 5.56 -20.45 28.86
#